data_AF-T1DBX8-F1
#
_entry.id   AF-T1DBX8-F1
#
_cell.length_a   1.000
_cell.length_b   1.000
_cell.length_c   1.000
_cell.angle_alpha   90.00
_cell.angle_beta   90.00
_cell.angle_gamma   90.00
#
_symmetry.space_group_name_H-M   'P 1'
#
loop_
_entity.id
_entity.type
_entity.pdbx_description
1 polymer ?
#
loop_
_entity_poly.entity_id
_entity_poly.type
_entity_poly.pdbx_seq_one_letter_code
_entity_poly.pdbx_strand_id
1 'polypeptide(L)'
;EYRFDVSKLEPLVAKPHSPDNRALARECKDVKIDRVYIGSCTGGKTEDFLAVAKLFLAAGKKVKVPTFLVPATQKVWMDVYTLPGPGSGGKTCAQIFEEAGCDTPGSPGCGACLGGPRDTYARMNEPMVCVSTTN
;
A
#
# COMPACT_ATOMS: atom_id res chain seq x y z
N GLU A 1 -10.70 -31.97 2.55
CA GLU A 1 -11.41 -30.79 3.12
C GLU A 1 -10.42 -30.03 3.99
N TYR A 2 -10.33 -28.71 3.84
CA TYR A 2 -9.47 -27.85 4.67
C TYR A 2 -10.35 -26.99 5.57
N ARG A 3 -9.98 -26.83 6.85
CA ARG A 3 -10.69 -25.98 7.83
C ARG A 3 -9.70 -24.98 8.44
N PHE A 4 -10.11 -23.72 8.54
CA PHE A 4 -9.27 -22.63 9.04
C PHE A 4 -9.93 -21.93 10.23
N ASP A 5 -9.18 -21.74 11.30
CA ASP A 5 -9.58 -20.95 12.46
C ASP A 5 -9.10 -19.51 12.27
N VAL A 6 -10.02 -18.63 11.89
CA VAL A 6 -9.71 -17.22 11.57
C VAL A 6 -9.23 -16.42 12.79
N SER A 7 -9.54 -16.87 14.01
CA SER A 7 -9.08 -16.20 15.23
C SER A 7 -7.58 -16.32 15.47
N LYS A 8 -6.93 -17.28 14.78
CA LYS A 8 -5.48 -17.51 14.84
C LYS A 8 -4.71 -16.82 13.72
N LEU A 9 -5.38 -16.07 12.84
CA LEU A 9 -4.72 -15.35 11.76
C LEU A 9 -3.98 -14.13 12.31
N GLU A 10 -2.69 -14.04 11.99
CA GLU A 10 -1.83 -12.89 12.24
C GLU A 10 -1.47 -12.23 10.91
N PRO A 11 -1.06 -10.94 10.87
CA PRO A 11 -0.56 -10.30 9.66
C PRO A 11 0.62 -11.07 9.04
N LEU A 12 0.55 -11.26 7.72
CA LEU A 12 1.49 -12.06 6.95
C LEU A 12 2.21 -11.21 5.91
N VAL A 13 3.39 -11.68 5.50
CA VAL A 13 4.14 -11.16 4.37
C VAL A 13 4.55 -12.34 3.49
N ALA A 14 4.37 -12.21 2.18
CA ALA A 14 5.00 -13.09 1.20
C ALA A 14 6.43 -12.57 0.93
N LYS A 15 7.44 -13.34 1.33
CA LYS A 15 8.84 -12.96 1.14
C LYS A 15 9.28 -13.24 -0.30
N PRO A 16 10.31 -12.53 -0.81
CA PRO A 16 10.88 -12.83 -2.11
C PRO A 16 11.35 -14.29 -2.23
N HIS A 17 11.29 -14.94 -3.40
CA HIS A 17 10.68 -14.50 -4.68
C HIS A 17 9.42 -15.30 -5.02
N SER A 18 8.74 -15.88 -4.02
CA SER A 18 7.55 -16.71 -4.23
C SER A 18 6.42 -16.26 -3.30
N PRO A 19 5.18 -16.12 -3.80
CA PRO A 19 4.02 -15.82 -2.95
C PRO A 19 3.79 -16.86 -1.85
N ASP A 20 4.21 -18.11 -2.08
CA ASP A 20 4.12 -19.19 -1.10
C ASP A 20 5.19 -19.10 0.02
N ASN A 21 6.21 -18.25 -0.14
CA ASN A 21 7.25 -18.03 0.88
C ASN A 21 6.73 -17.11 2.00
N ARG A 22 5.73 -17.59 2.72
CA ARG A 22 5.03 -16.86 3.78
C ARG A 22 5.88 -16.74 5.05
N ALA A 23 5.83 -15.57 5.67
CA ALA A 23 6.28 -15.34 7.06
C ALA A 23 5.25 -14.50 7.82
N LEU A 24 5.31 -14.52 9.15
CA LEU A 24 4.57 -13.55 9.95
C LEU A 24 5.23 -12.17 9.80
N ALA A 25 4.44 -11.11 9.71
CA ALA A 25 4.98 -9.76 9.57
C ALA A 25 5.93 -9.40 10.74
N ARG A 26 5.65 -9.91 11.94
CA ARG A 26 6.48 -9.71 13.14
C ARG A 26 7.86 -10.37 13.07
N GLU A 27 8.07 -11.33 12.17
CA GLU A 27 9.35 -12.03 11.97
C GLU A 27 10.27 -11.26 11.01
N CYS A 28 9.75 -10.26 10.29
CA CYS A 28 10.49 -9.46 9.31
C CYS A 28 10.92 -8.08 9.85
N LYS A 29 11.06 -7.92 11.16
CA LYS A 29 11.32 -6.61 11.82
C LYS A 29 12.68 -6.01 11.50
N ASP A 30 13.65 -6.85 11.16
CA ASP A 30 15.03 -6.51 10.82
C ASP A 30 15.20 -6.13 9.34
N VAL A 31 14.18 -6.36 8.50
CA VAL A 31 14.21 -6.03 7.08
C VAL A 31 14.16 -4.51 6.91
N LYS A 32 15.24 -3.94 6.39
CA LYS A 32 15.27 -2.54 5.95
C LYS A 32 14.46 -2.42 4.65
N ILE A 33 13.47 -1.54 4.66
CA ILE A 33 12.61 -1.23 3.51
C ILE A 33 13.17 -0.01 2.82
N ASP A 34 13.25 -0.04 1.49
CA ASP A 34 13.68 1.09 0.66
C ASP A 34 12.49 1.81 -0.01
N ARG A 35 11.34 1.12 -0.15
CA ARG A 35 10.15 1.61 -0.83
C ARG A 35 8.87 0.95 -0.33
N VAL A 36 7.76 1.67 -0.42
CA VAL A 36 6.41 1.11 -0.24
C VAL A 36 5.57 1.37 -1.49
N TYR A 37 4.80 0.37 -1.92
CA TYR A 37 3.82 0.46 -3.00
C TYR A 37 2.44 0.03 -2.49
N ILE A 38 1.48 0.95 -2.50
CA ILE A 38 0.09 0.71 -2.07
C ILE A 38 -0.80 0.92 -3.29
N GLY A 39 -1.42 -0.15 -3.76
CA GLY A 39 -2.20 -0.14 -4.99
C GLY A 39 -2.26 -1.49 -5.68
N SER A 40 -2.85 -1.51 -6.88
CA SER A 40 -3.25 -2.67 -7.70
C SER A 40 -4.67 -3.19 -7.44
N CYS A 41 -5.09 -4.21 -8.18
CA CYS A 41 -6.39 -4.85 -8.01
C CYS A 41 -6.58 -5.52 -6.64
N THR A 42 -5.48 -5.87 -5.94
CA THR A 42 -5.53 -6.52 -4.62
C THR A 42 -5.47 -5.57 -3.44
N GLY A 43 -4.91 -4.36 -3.60
CA GLY A 43 -4.72 -3.41 -2.49
C GLY A 43 -4.94 -1.94 -2.86
N GLY A 44 -5.72 -1.67 -3.90
CA GLY A 44 -5.99 -0.33 -4.41
C GLY A 44 -7.48 0.04 -4.42
N LYS A 45 -8.30 -0.54 -3.54
CA LYS A 45 -9.73 -0.22 -3.40
C LYS A 45 -9.93 0.94 -2.43
N THR A 46 -11.12 1.52 -2.43
CA THR A 46 -11.43 2.66 -1.56
C THR A 46 -11.22 2.33 -0.09
N GLU A 47 -11.64 1.15 0.34
CA GLU A 47 -11.48 0.67 1.72
C GLU A 47 -10.00 0.52 2.11
N ASP A 48 -9.14 0.12 1.17
CA ASP A 48 -7.69 0.00 1.40
C ASP A 48 -7.09 1.38 1.69
N PHE A 49 -7.40 2.40 0.87
CA PHE A 49 -6.91 3.76 1.11
C PHE A 49 -7.50 4.38 2.38
N LEU A 50 -8.75 4.10 2.73
CA LEU A 50 -9.33 4.55 4.01
C LEU A 50 -8.60 3.91 5.20
N ALA A 51 -8.22 2.63 5.11
CA ALA A 51 -7.44 1.95 6.13
C ALA A 51 -6.03 2.53 6.27
N VAL A 52 -5.37 2.83 5.14
CA VAL A 52 -4.06 3.48 5.11
C VAL A 52 -4.12 4.89 5.69
N ALA A 53 -5.15 5.68 5.36
CA ALA A 53 -5.36 7.02 5.92
C ALA A 53 -5.53 6.97 7.45
N LYS A 54 -6.33 6.01 7.94
CA LYS A 54 -6.49 5.77 9.38
C LYS A 54 -5.16 5.39 10.05
N LEU A 55 -4.34 4.56 9.40
CA LEU A 55 -3.02 4.18 9.88
C LEU A 55 -2.11 5.41 10.04
N PHE A 56 -2.05 6.28 9.03
CA PHE A 56 -1.22 7.49 9.09
C PHE A 56 -1.67 8.46 10.18
N LEU A 57 -2.97 8.68 10.33
CA LEU A 57 -3.51 9.52 11.41
C LEU A 57 -3.16 8.96 12.79
N ALA A 58 -3.32 7.65 13.00
CA ALA A 58 -2.97 7.01 14.26
C ALA A 58 -1.46 7.04 14.54
N ALA A 59 -0.64 6.91 13.50
CA ALA A 59 0.82 6.95 13.64
C ALA A 59 1.34 8.36 13.95
N GLY A 60 0.71 9.41 13.41
CA GLY A 60 1.11 10.81 13.59
C GLY A 60 2.53 11.10 13.10
N LYS A 61 3.04 10.33 12.14
CA LYS A 61 4.42 10.35 11.66
C LYS A 61 4.47 10.42 10.14
N LYS A 62 5.53 11.02 9.60
CA LYS A 62 5.83 11.03 8.17
C LYS A 62 6.49 9.72 7.73
N VAL A 63 6.28 9.37 6.46
CA VAL A 63 6.98 8.24 5.82
C VAL A 63 8.49 8.49 5.80
N LYS A 64 9.27 7.42 5.89
CA LYS A 64 10.74 7.47 5.84
C LYS A 64 11.31 7.10 4.47
N VAL A 65 10.49 6.51 3.61
CA VAL A 65 10.85 6.02 2.29
C VAL A 65 9.77 6.42 1.28
N PRO A 66 10.11 6.52 -0.02
CA PRO A 66 9.13 6.76 -1.07
C PRO A 66 7.96 5.80 -0.95
N THR A 67 6.75 6.36 -0.89
CA THR A 67 5.52 5.62 -0.67
C THR A 67 4.55 5.97 -1.79
N PHE A 68 4.43 5.03 -2.73
CA PHE A 68 3.66 5.19 -3.94
C PHE A 68 2.22 4.72 -3.72
N LEU A 69 1.27 5.51 -4.23
CA LEU A 69 -0.16 5.27 -4.09
C LEU A 69 -0.76 5.11 -5.50
N VAL A 70 -1.35 3.96 -5.82
CA VAL A 70 -1.92 3.67 -7.15
C VAL A 70 -3.34 3.11 -7.01
N PRO A 71 -4.38 3.94 -7.21
CA PRO A 71 -5.76 3.48 -7.18
C PRO A 71 -6.08 2.43 -8.24
N ALA A 72 -6.94 1.47 -7.92
CA ALA A 72 -7.29 0.40 -8.85
C ALA A 72 -8.19 0.89 -10.01
N THR A 73 -9.01 1.92 -9.78
CA THR A 73 -9.94 2.45 -10.77
C THR A 73 -10.07 3.98 -10.68
N GLN A 74 -10.64 4.59 -11.72
CA GLN A 74 -10.97 6.02 -11.73
C GLN A 74 -11.89 6.42 -10.57
N LYS A 75 -12.86 5.56 -10.22
CA LYS A 75 -13.74 5.81 -9.07
C LYS A 75 -12.93 5.87 -7.77
N VAL A 76 -12.03 4.92 -7.53
CA VAL A 76 -11.22 4.91 -6.30
C VAL A 76 -10.29 6.12 -6.25
N TRP A 77 -9.73 6.52 -7.39
CA TRP A 77 -8.94 7.74 -7.47
C TRP A 77 -9.74 8.98 -7.06
N MET A 78 -10.95 9.15 -7.59
CA MET A 78 -11.85 10.21 -7.13
C MET A 78 -12.16 10.10 -5.64
N ASP A 79 -12.41 8.89 -5.13
CA ASP A 79 -12.68 8.67 -3.71
C ASP A 79 -11.50 9.11 -2.82
N VAL A 80 -10.25 8.86 -3.23
CA VAL A 80 -9.04 9.30 -2.49
C VAL A 80 -9.01 10.82 -2.33
N TYR A 81 -9.47 11.58 -3.33
CA TYR A 81 -9.49 13.04 -3.27
C TYR A 81 -10.75 13.63 -2.66
N THR A 82 -11.85 12.87 -2.54
CA THR A 82 -13.16 13.41 -2.15
C THR A 82 -13.69 12.85 -0.83
N LEU A 83 -13.39 11.59 -0.50
CA LEU A 83 -13.87 10.99 0.74
C LEU A 83 -13.00 11.41 1.94
N PRO A 84 -13.63 11.78 3.06
CA PRO A 84 -12.92 12.06 4.29
C PRO A 84 -12.28 10.78 4.84
N GLY A 85 -11.03 10.88 5.29
CA GLY A 85 -10.36 9.81 6.01
C GLY A 85 -11.08 9.50 7.34
N PRO A 86 -11.14 8.23 7.78
CA PRO A 86 -11.81 7.89 9.02
C PRO A 86 -11.15 8.57 10.23
N GLY A 87 -11.91 9.35 11.00
CA GLY A 87 -11.40 10.06 12.17
C GLY A 87 -10.52 11.27 11.84
N SER A 88 -10.52 11.74 10.58
CA SER A 88 -9.64 12.84 10.12
C SER A 88 -10.15 14.25 10.45
N GLY A 89 -11.35 14.39 11.00
CA GLY A 89 -11.98 15.70 11.17
C GLY A 89 -12.37 16.38 9.85
N GLY A 90 -12.55 15.61 8.77
CA GLY A 90 -12.99 16.11 7.47
C GLY A 90 -11.89 16.20 6.41
N LYS A 91 -10.62 15.94 6.75
CA LYS A 91 -9.55 15.84 5.75
C LYS A 91 -9.76 14.65 4.82
N THR A 92 -9.51 14.83 3.53
CA THR A 92 -9.58 13.77 2.53
C THR A 92 -8.39 12.81 2.66
N CYS A 93 -8.48 11.62 2.05
CA CYS A 93 -7.36 10.68 2.07
C CYS A 93 -6.10 11.29 1.42
N ALA A 94 -6.25 11.98 0.29
CA ALA A 94 -5.16 12.67 -0.38
C ALA A 94 -4.43 13.67 0.54
N GLN A 95 -5.16 14.50 1.29
CA GLN A 95 -4.57 15.45 2.23
C GLN A 95 -3.78 14.74 3.35
N ILE A 96 -4.30 13.63 3.87
CA ILE A 96 -3.61 12.83 4.89
C ILE A 96 -2.32 12.23 4.33
N PHE A 97 -2.36 11.73 3.10
CA PHE A 97 -1.20 11.15 2.44
C PHE A 97 -0.12 12.21 2.13
N GLU A 98 -0.53 13.39 1.68
CA GLU A 98 0.37 14.53 1.46
C GLU A 98 1.03 14.97 2.78
N GLU A 99 0.26 15.11 3.86
CA GLU A 99 0.78 15.45 5.19
C GLU A 99 1.76 14.39 5.73
N ALA A 100 1.49 13.11 5.44
CA ALA A 100 2.36 11.99 5.75
C ALA A 100 3.62 11.95 4.88
N GLY A 101 3.68 12.69 3.77
CA GLY A 101 4.82 12.75 2.85
C GLY A 101 4.85 11.63 1.80
N CYS A 102 3.70 11.01 1.52
CA CYS A 102 3.58 10.07 0.40
C CYS A 102 3.68 10.79 -0.95
N ASP A 103 4.04 10.04 -1.99
CA ASP A 103 3.93 10.54 -3.37
C ASP A 103 2.46 10.80 -3.73
N THR A 104 2.22 11.81 -4.56
CA THR A 104 0.87 12.10 -5.08
C THR A 104 0.28 10.86 -5.74
N PRO A 105 -0.99 10.49 -5.43
CA PRO A 105 -1.64 9.32 -6.02
C PRO A 105 -1.54 9.32 -7.54
N GLY A 106 -0.90 8.27 -8.07
CA GLY A 106 -0.67 8.08 -9.50
C GLY A 106 -1.95 7.77 -10.27
N SER A 107 -1.86 7.78 -11.59
CA SER A 107 -2.97 7.41 -12.47
C SER A 107 -3.46 5.99 -12.16
N PRO A 108 -4.78 5.75 -12.17
CA PRO A 108 -5.32 4.43 -11.85
C PRO A 108 -4.86 3.33 -12.80
N GLY A 109 -4.57 2.15 -12.26
CA GLY A 109 -4.22 0.98 -13.07
C GLY A 109 -3.33 -0.03 -12.34
N CYS A 110 -2.75 -0.96 -13.11
CA CYS A 110 -1.87 -2.00 -12.58
C CYS A 110 -0.48 -1.48 -12.19
N GLY A 111 -0.06 -0.32 -12.72
CA GLY A 111 1.23 0.30 -12.41
C GLY A 111 2.40 -0.70 -12.44
N ALA A 112 3.16 -0.76 -11.36
CA ALA A 112 4.35 -1.60 -11.23
C ALA A 112 4.07 -3.11 -11.00
N CYS A 113 2.80 -3.54 -10.92
CA CYS A 113 2.42 -4.93 -10.57
C CYS A 113 3.10 -5.99 -11.46
N LEU A 114 3.26 -5.71 -12.76
CA LEU A 114 3.92 -6.59 -13.73
C LEU A 114 5.20 -5.95 -14.30
N GLY A 115 5.74 -4.96 -13.59
CA GLY A 115 6.87 -4.15 -14.02
C GLY A 115 6.53 -3.12 -15.12
N GLY A 116 5.68 -3.44 -16.10
CA GLY A 116 5.38 -2.57 -17.24
C GLY A 116 6.63 -2.14 -18.06
N PRO A 117 6.54 -1.11 -18.92
CA PRO A 117 7.69 -0.44 -19.51
C PRO A 117 8.68 0.14 -18.48
N ARG A 118 9.89 0.52 -18.90
CA ARG A 118 10.95 1.05 -17.99
C ARG A 118 10.55 2.34 -17.26
N ASP A 119 9.70 3.14 -17.87
CA ASP A 119 9.18 4.42 -17.37
C ASP A 119 7.89 4.25 -16.54
N THR A 120 7.47 3.02 -16.25
CA THR A 120 6.28 2.75 -15.43
C THR A 120 6.43 3.40 -14.05
N TYR A 121 5.41 4.16 -13.65
CA TYR A 121 5.34 4.77 -12.33
C TYR A 121 5.53 3.74 -11.22
N ALA A 122 6.37 4.09 -10.23
CA ALA A 122 6.75 3.26 -9.10
C ALA A 122 7.49 1.95 -9.42
N ARG A 123 7.89 1.70 -10.68
CA ARG A 123 8.71 0.54 -11.05
C ARG A 123 10.03 0.51 -10.28
N MET A 124 10.45 -0.68 -9.87
CA MET A 124 11.81 -0.90 -9.36
C MET A 124 12.77 -1.05 -10.54
N ASN A 125 13.64 -0.06 -10.75
CA ASN A 125 14.65 -0.07 -11.81
C ASN A 125 16.04 -0.50 -11.31
N GLU A 126 16.20 -0.61 -10.00
CA GLU A 126 17.42 -1.02 -9.31
C GLU A 126 17.07 -2.04 -8.20
N PRO A 127 18.04 -2.85 -7.72
CA PRO A 127 17.81 -3.77 -6.61
C PRO A 127 17.44 -3.01 -5.33
N MET A 128 16.19 -3.16 -4.88
CA MET A 128 15.63 -2.52 -3.69
C MET A 128 14.69 -3.46 -2.97
N VAL A 129 14.50 -3.27 -1.66
CA VAL A 129 13.47 -3.95 -0.89
C VAL A 129 12.19 -3.10 -0.88
N CYS A 130 11.12 -3.63 -1.49
CA CYS A 130 9.82 -2.99 -1.57
C CYS A 130 8.77 -3.81 -0.82
N VAL A 131 7.97 -3.16 0.02
CA VAL A 131 6.72 -3.72 0.53
C VAL A 131 5.59 -3.31 -0.41
N SER A 132 4.84 -4.28 -0.92
CA SER A 132 3.78 -4.06 -1.91
C SER A 132 2.48 -4.71 -1.46
N THR A 133 1.35 -4.06 -1.80
CA THR A 133 -0.01 -4.63 -1.67
C THR A 133 -0.50 -5.32 -2.95
N THR A 134 0.42 -5.67 -3.85
CA THR A 134 0.17 -6.50 -5.05
C THR A 134 -0.02 -7.97 -4.67
N ASN A 135 -0.33 -8.80 -5.66
CA ASN A 135 -0.45 -10.25 -5.51
C ASN A 135 0.89 -10.99 -5.60
#